data_AF-A0A0F5VJF0-F1
#
_entry.id   AF-A0A0F5VJF0-F1
#
_cell.length_a   1.000
_cell.length_b   1.000
_cell.length_c   1.000
_cell.angle_alpha   90.00
_cell.angle_beta   90.00
_cell.angle_gamma   90.00
#
_symmetry.space_group_name_H-M   'P 1'
#
loop_
_entity.id
_entity.type
_entity.pdbx_description
1 polymer ?
#
loop_
_entity_poly.entity_id
_entity_poly.type
_entity_poly.pdbx_seq_one_letter_code
_entity_poly.pdbx_strand_id
1 'polypeptide(L)'
;MDHDDMDTFAAEARSFLDAYAAKAPDRTAFTWGEGDDSMAYFSSLPPEEEREHVRRAREWQRIRHENGFGWITGPPEYGGRGLTPVHDLLYDAVESAYDVPDTGVLGVIGLGMIGPTILA
;
A
#
# COMPACT_ATOMS: atom_id res chain seq x y z
N MET A 1 17.93 11.04 11.25
CA MET A 1 18.00 9.95 10.26
C MET A 1 19.01 10.36 9.23
N ASP A 2 19.86 9.42 8.84
CA ASP A 2 20.84 9.65 7.80
C ASP A 2 20.16 9.56 6.42
N HIS A 3 20.65 10.30 5.42
CA HIS A 3 20.08 10.23 4.07
C HIS A 3 20.27 8.85 3.45
N ASP A 4 21.41 8.21 3.76
CA ASP A 4 21.80 6.87 3.31
C ASP A 4 20.83 5.77 3.77
N ASP A 5 20.24 5.93 4.96
CA ASP A 5 19.23 5.01 5.52
C ASP A 5 17.92 5.05 4.71
N MET A 6 17.49 6.25 4.30
CA MET A 6 16.29 6.42 3.48
C MET A 6 16.49 5.88 2.07
N ASP A 7 17.65 6.13 1.48
CA ASP A 7 17.97 5.63 0.13
C ASP A 7 18.06 4.11 0.11
N THR A 8 18.63 3.51 1.17
CA THR A 8 18.69 2.05 1.35
C THR A 8 17.28 1.46 1.45
N PHE A 9 16.41 2.04 2.29
CA PHE A 9 15.02 1.59 2.41
C PHE A 9 14.24 1.72 1.09
N ALA A 10 14.41 2.83 0.37
CA ALA A 10 13.76 3.03 -0.93
C ALA A 10 14.24 2.01 -1.97
N ALA A 11 15.53 1.66 -1.97
CA ALA A 11 16.08 0.63 -2.85
C ALA A 11 15.52 -0.77 -2.51
N GLU A 12 15.40 -1.09 -1.23
CA GLU A 12 14.77 -2.33 -0.75
C GLU A 12 13.31 -2.43 -1.21
N ALA A 13 12.52 -1.37 -0.97
CA ALA A 13 11.11 -1.31 -1.39
C ALA A 13 10.96 -1.44 -2.91
N ARG A 14 11.85 -0.80 -3.68
CA ARG A 14 11.86 -0.89 -5.14
C ARG A 14 12.18 -2.30 -5.63
N SER A 15 13.19 -2.95 -5.06
CA SER A 15 13.54 -4.33 -5.38
C SER A 15 12.38 -5.29 -5.11
N PHE A 16 11.71 -5.13 -3.97
CA PHE A 16 10.49 -5.86 -3.66
C PHE A 16 9.38 -5.61 -4.70
N LEU A 17 9.04 -4.35 -4.98
CA LEU A 17 7.95 -4.03 -5.90
C LEU A 17 8.25 -4.48 -7.34
N ASP A 18 9.51 -4.39 -7.79
CA ASP A 18 9.93 -4.91 -9.11
C ASP A 18 9.77 -6.43 -9.22
N ALA A 19 9.86 -7.18 -8.11
CA ALA A 19 9.70 -8.62 -8.10
C ALA A 19 8.24 -9.08 -8.02
N TYR A 20 7.34 -8.29 -7.43
CA TYR A 20 5.97 -8.70 -7.09
C TYR A 20 4.86 -7.90 -7.78
N ALA A 21 5.16 -6.77 -8.42
CA ALA A 21 4.17 -5.91 -9.06
C ALA A 21 4.62 -5.44 -10.45
N ALA A 22 3.66 -5.25 -11.35
CA ALA A 22 3.91 -4.61 -12.64
C ALA A 22 4.05 -3.10 -12.45
N LYS A 23 4.80 -2.44 -13.34
CA LYS A 23 4.83 -0.96 -13.38
C LYS A 23 3.45 -0.42 -13.75
N ALA A 24 3.07 0.68 -13.10
CA ALA A 24 1.87 1.39 -13.47
C ALA A 24 1.95 1.84 -14.94
N PRO A 25 0.83 1.84 -15.69
CA PRO A 25 0.81 2.38 -17.04
C PRO A 25 1.22 3.85 -17.03
N ASP A 26 1.79 4.32 -18.15
CA ASP A 26 2.21 5.71 -18.28
C ASP A 26 0.99 6.64 -18.19
N ARG A 27 0.90 7.35 -17.06
CA ARG A 27 -0.18 8.30 -16.76
C ARG A 27 -0.06 9.61 -17.54
N THR A 28 0.98 9.81 -18.34
CA THR A 28 1.08 10.98 -19.24
C THR A 28 0.14 10.89 -20.43
N ALA A 29 -0.37 9.70 -20.76
CA ALA A 29 -1.46 9.48 -21.70
C ALA A 29 -2.85 9.76 -21.08
N PHE A 30 -2.92 10.67 -20.11
CA PHE A 30 -4.17 11.07 -19.48
C PHE A 30 -5.00 11.94 -20.46
N THR A 31 -6.09 11.37 -20.96
CA THR A 31 -7.11 12.11 -21.70
C THR A 31 -8.05 12.77 -20.70
N TRP A 32 -8.07 14.11 -20.68
CA TRP A 32 -9.03 14.84 -19.85
C TRP A 32 -10.47 14.44 -20.21
N GLY A 33 -11.24 13.95 -19.23
CA GLY A 33 -12.62 13.48 -19.42
C GLY A 33 -12.78 11.98 -19.72
N GLU A 34 -11.68 11.20 -19.70
CA GLU A 34 -11.73 9.74 -19.71
C GLU A 34 -11.20 9.19 -18.37
N GLY A 35 -12.03 8.41 -17.66
CA GLY A 35 -11.68 7.83 -16.37
C GLY A 35 -12.92 7.47 -15.56
N ASP A 36 -12.69 6.78 -14.45
CA ASP A 36 -13.73 6.59 -13.45
C ASP A 36 -13.88 7.87 -12.61
N ASP A 37 -15.00 8.58 -12.76
CA ASP A 37 -15.33 9.79 -11.99
C ASP A 37 -15.86 9.45 -10.58
N SER A 38 -15.74 8.19 -10.14
CA SER A 38 -16.23 7.78 -8.83
C SER A 38 -15.35 8.39 -7.72
N MET A 39 -15.96 9.30 -6.96
CA MET A 39 -15.36 9.94 -5.80
C MET A 39 -16.02 9.45 -4.50
N ALA A 40 -16.56 8.23 -4.54
CA ALA A 40 -17.30 7.67 -3.42
C ALA A 40 -16.33 7.09 -2.40
N TYR A 41 -16.35 7.61 -1.17
CA TYR A 41 -15.59 7.06 -0.03
C TYR A 41 -16.04 5.63 0.33
N PHE A 42 -17.24 5.25 -0.13
CA PHE A 42 -17.78 3.90 -0.06
C PHE A 42 -17.97 3.37 -1.47
N SER A 43 -17.51 2.15 -1.71
CA SER A 43 -17.67 1.46 -2.99
C SER A 43 -19.15 1.45 -3.43
N SER A 44 -19.41 1.89 -4.66
CA SER A 44 -20.68 1.65 -5.35
C SER A 44 -20.58 0.47 -6.34
N LEU A 45 -19.52 -0.33 -6.24
CA LEU A 45 -19.29 -1.47 -7.11
C LEU A 45 -20.37 -2.54 -6.88
N PRO A 46 -20.74 -3.30 -7.92
CA PRO A 46 -21.52 -4.51 -7.77
C PRO A 46 -20.86 -5.46 -6.75
N PRO A 47 -21.65 -6.24 -5.97
CA PRO A 47 -21.11 -7.10 -4.92
C PRO A 47 -20.02 -8.08 -5.37
N GLU A 48 -20.08 -8.53 -6.62
CA GLU A 48 -19.09 -9.45 -7.20
C GLU A 48 -17.74 -8.77 -7.44
N GLU A 49 -17.78 -7.55 -7.97
CA GLU A 49 -16.60 -6.74 -8.20
C GLU A 49 -15.98 -6.32 -6.87
N GLU A 50 -16.80 -5.91 -5.90
CA GLU A 50 -16.32 -5.60 -4.55
C GLU A 50 -15.61 -6.80 -3.90
N ARG A 51 -16.16 -8.02 -4.04
CA ARG A 51 -15.51 -9.24 -3.52
C ARG A 51 -14.16 -9.50 -4.19
N GLU A 52 -14.07 -9.28 -5.49
CA GLU A 52 -12.81 -9.46 -6.23
C GLU A 52 -11.76 -8.41 -5.82
N HIS A 53 -12.18 -7.14 -5.65
CA HIS A 53 -11.32 -6.09 -5.12
C HIS A 53 -10.77 -6.45 -3.74
N VAL A 54 -11.63 -6.89 -2.81
CA VAL A 54 -11.21 -7.34 -1.47
C VAL A 54 -10.29 -8.55 -1.55
N ARG A 55 -10.54 -9.51 -2.45
CA ARG A 55 -9.69 -10.69 -2.64
C ARG A 55 -8.27 -10.27 -3.05
N ARG A 56 -8.15 -9.42 -4.08
CA ARG A 56 -6.87 -8.89 -4.55
C ARG A 56 -6.15 -8.07 -3.48
N ALA A 57 -6.87 -7.21 -2.76
CA ALA A 57 -6.32 -6.40 -1.68
C ALA A 57 -5.72 -7.27 -0.55
N ARG A 58 -6.42 -8.36 -0.17
CA ARG A 58 -5.93 -9.31 0.84
C ARG A 58 -4.71 -10.09 0.38
N GLU A 59 -4.69 -10.49 -0.90
CA GLU A 59 -3.55 -11.18 -1.49
C GLU A 59 -2.32 -10.27 -1.53
N TRP A 60 -2.50 -9.01 -1.94
CA TRP A 60 -1.42 -8.02 -1.90
C TRP A 60 -0.91 -7.74 -0.49
N GLN A 61 -1.81 -7.53 0.48
CA GLN A 61 -1.42 -7.35 1.88
C GLN A 61 -0.64 -8.54 2.44
N ARG A 62 -0.98 -9.77 2.05
CA ARG A 62 -0.19 -10.95 2.41
C ARG A 62 1.22 -10.88 1.84
N ILE A 63 1.36 -10.59 0.55
CA ILE A 63 2.66 -10.46 -0.13
C ILE A 63 3.52 -9.40 0.56
N ARG A 64 2.93 -8.24 0.89
CA ARG A 64 3.63 -7.18 1.65
C ARG A 64 4.08 -7.69 3.00
N HIS A 65 3.19 -8.31 3.77
CA HIS A 65 3.51 -8.85 5.10
C HIS A 65 4.64 -9.89 5.05
N GLU A 66 4.60 -10.83 4.12
CA GLU A 66 5.63 -11.85 3.94
C GLU A 66 7.01 -11.27 3.59
N ASN A 67 7.05 -10.05 3.03
CA ASN A 67 8.25 -9.31 2.69
C ASN A 67 8.56 -8.15 3.66
N GLY A 68 7.88 -8.09 4.81
CA GLY A 68 8.11 -7.06 5.83
C GLY A 68 7.41 -5.72 5.58
N PHE A 69 6.78 -5.48 4.43
CA PHE A 69 6.05 -4.24 4.11
C PHE A 69 4.59 -4.24 4.57
N GLY A 70 4.17 -5.23 5.37
CA GLY A 70 2.79 -5.35 5.85
C GLY A 70 2.41 -4.30 6.90
N TRP A 71 3.35 -3.91 7.77
CA TRP A 71 3.14 -2.85 8.76
C TRP A 71 4.47 -2.15 9.08
N ILE A 72 4.84 -1.18 8.25
CA ILE A 72 6.14 -0.50 8.32
C ILE A 72 6.35 0.18 9.68
N THR A 73 5.33 0.89 10.17
CA THR A 73 5.38 1.62 11.44
C THR A 73 4.96 0.81 12.67
N GLY A 74 4.49 -0.42 12.45
CA GLY A 74 3.93 -1.26 13.50
C GLY A 74 4.97 -1.76 14.49
N PRO A 75 4.59 -2.08 15.73
CA PRO A 75 5.51 -2.65 16.71
C PRO A 75 6.05 -4.02 16.26
N PRO A 76 7.35 -4.30 16.43
CA PRO A 76 7.95 -5.59 16.04
C PRO A 76 7.31 -6.82 16.70
N GLU A 77 6.81 -6.68 17.93
CA GLU A 77 6.12 -7.75 18.65
C GLU A 77 4.82 -8.23 17.98
N TYR A 78 4.25 -7.41 17.08
CA TYR A 78 3.06 -7.74 16.28
C TYR A 78 3.39 -7.94 14.80
N GLY A 79 4.67 -8.12 14.46
CA GLY A 79 5.13 -8.35 13.09
C GLY A 79 5.32 -7.09 12.25
N GLY A 80 5.32 -5.90 12.86
CA GLY A 80 5.70 -4.66 12.19
C GLY A 80 7.21 -4.44 12.12
N ARG A 81 7.66 -3.43 11.35
CA ARG A 81 9.09 -3.11 11.24
C ARG A 81 9.59 -2.10 12.29
N GLY A 82 8.69 -1.48 13.07
CA GLY A 82 9.04 -0.45 14.05
C GLY A 82 9.67 0.80 13.44
N LEU A 83 9.48 1.02 12.14
CA LEU A 83 10.04 2.18 11.43
C LEU A 83 9.16 3.41 11.64
N THR A 84 9.62 4.56 11.15
CA THR A 84 8.92 5.83 11.36
C THR A 84 7.90 6.12 10.25
N PRO A 85 6.93 7.02 10.48
CA PRO A 85 5.97 7.42 9.44
C PRO A 85 6.60 7.95 8.15
N VAL A 86 7.85 8.45 8.21
CA VAL A 86 8.59 8.88 7.00
C VAL A 86 8.91 7.70 6.09
N HIS A 87 9.19 6.52 6.64
CA HIS A 87 9.40 5.31 5.85
C HIS A 87 8.12 4.85 5.18
N ASP A 88 6.98 4.99 5.86
CA ASP A 88 5.66 4.68 5.31
C ASP A 88 5.37 5.57 4.09
N LEU A 89 5.56 6.89 4.24
CA LEU A 89 5.43 7.86 3.13
C LEU A 89 6.39 7.57 1.96
N LEU A 90 7.61 7.14 2.27
CA LEU A 90 8.60 6.78 1.25
C LEU A 90 8.19 5.51 0.51
N TYR A 91 7.68 4.51 1.23
CA TYR A 91 7.12 3.31 0.62
C TYR A 91 5.95 3.65 -0.29
N ASP A 92 4.98 4.45 0.16
CA ASP A 92 3.84 4.89 -0.63
C ASP A 92 4.29 5.61 -1.91
N ALA A 93 5.31 6.47 -1.81
CA ALA A 93 5.88 7.16 -2.97
C ALA A 93 6.50 6.18 -3.98
N VAL A 94 7.18 5.13 -3.52
CA VAL A 94 7.73 4.08 -4.40
C VAL A 94 6.61 3.23 -4.99
N GLU A 95 5.65 2.78 -4.18
CA GLU A 95 4.51 1.93 -4.58
C GLU A 95 3.62 2.63 -5.62
N SER A 96 3.50 3.96 -5.58
CA SER A 96 2.73 4.75 -6.56
C SER A 96 3.16 4.58 -8.02
N ALA A 97 4.38 4.07 -8.27
CA ALA A 97 4.90 3.77 -9.60
C ALA A 97 4.50 2.36 -10.11
N TYR A 98 3.74 1.60 -9.33
CA TYR A 98 3.36 0.22 -9.62
C TYR A 98 1.84 0.07 -9.68
N ASP A 99 1.39 -0.91 -10.47
CA ASP A 99 -0.01 -1.30 -10.53
C ASP A 99 -0.30 -2.31 -9.42
N VAL A 100 -0.58 -1.79 -8.23
CA VAL A 100 -0.95 -2.59 -7.05
C VAL A 100 -2.45 -2.46 -6.76
N PRO A 101 -3.09 -3.49 -6.17
CA PRO A 101 -4.46 -3.36 -5.71
C PRO A 101 -4.61 -2.25 -4.67
N ASP A 102 -5.72 -1.52 -4.72
CA ASP A 102 -6.09 -0.61 -3.64
C ASP A 102 -6.25 -1.41 -2.33
N THR A 103 -5.55 -0.97 -1.29
CA THR A 103 -5.59 -1.58 0.03
C THR A 103 -6.04 -0.63 1.12
N GLY A 104 -6.63 0.53 0.78
CA GLY A 104 -7.04 1.56 1.75
C GLY A 104 -7.91 1.03 2.89
N VAL A 105 -8.85 0.13 2.60
CA VAL A 105 -9.69 -0.50 3.63
C VAL A 105 -8.88 -1.35 4.62
N LEU A 106 -7.83 -2.06 4.16
CA LEU A 106 -7.03 -2.93 5.01
C LEU A 106 -5.89 -2.17 5.71
N GLY A 107 -5.19 -1.30 4.98
CA GLY A 107 -4.07 -0.50 5.48
C GLY A 107 -4.54 0.67 6.33
N VAL A 108 -5.29 1.62 5.75
CA VAL A 108 -5.68 2.86 6.45
C VAL A 108 -6.68 2.59 7.57
N ILE A 109 -7.77 1.87 7.28
CA ILE A 109 -8.81 1.63 8.30
C ILE A 109 -8.34 0.57 9.30
N GLY A 110 -7.89 -0.59 8.80
CA GLY A 110 -7.44 -1.70 9.64
C GLY A 110 -6.22 -1.35 10.49
N LEU A 111 -5.07 -1.08 9.85
CA LEU A 111 -3.81 -0.83 10.56
C LEU A 111 -3.70 0.60 11.07
N GLY A 112 -4.14 1.59 10.29
CA GLY A 112 -3.98 3.01 10.62
C GLY A 112 -4.96 3.54 11.67
N MET A 113 -6.22 3.06 11.69
CA MET A 113 -7.24 3.54 12.64
C MET A 113 -7.54 2.53 13.75
N ILE A 114 -7.80 1.27 13.40
CA ILE A 114 -8.17 0.25 14.39
C ILE A 114 -6.95 -0.28 15.14
N GLY A 115 -5.81 -0.51 14.46
CA GLY A 115 -4.56 -0.99 15.06
C GLY A 115 -4.16 -0.25 16.35
N PRO A 116 -4.06 1.09 16.36
CA PRO A 116 -3.75 1.87 17.55
C PRO A 116 -4.72 1.65 18.72
N THR A 117 -6.00 1.38 18.44
CA THR A 117 -7.00 1.14 19.50
C THR A 117 -6.83 -0.20 20.22
N ILE A 118 -6.24 -1.19 19.55
CA ILE A 118 -5.92 -2.49 20.16
C ILE A 118 -4.64 -2.39 21.01
N LEU A 119 -3.74 -1.48 20.63
CA LEU A 119 -2.45 -1.26 21.30
C LEU A 119 -2.54 -0.33 22.52
N ALA A 120 -3.67 0.38 22.70
CA ALA A 120 -3.88 1.38 23.75
C ALA A 120 -4.29 0.80 25.10
#